data_AF-A0A3N2NNN1-F1
#
_entry.id   AF-A0A3N2NNN1-F1
#
_cell.length_a   1.000
_cell.length_b   1.000
_cell.length_c   1.000
_cell.angle_alpha   90.00
_cell.angle_beta   90.00
_cell.angle_gamma   90.00
#
_symmetry.space_group_name_H-M   'P 1'
#
loop_
_entity.id
_entity.type
_entity.pdbx_description
1 polymer ?
#
loop_
_entity_poly.entity_id
_entity_poly.type
_entity_poly.pdbx_seq_one_letter_code
_entity_poly.pdbx_strand_id
1 'polypeptide(L)'
;MTATFQTDLFTFALDQQERQLAAKRAVRARRSKWHYYQVVVQNFDLEEETFYIDATDPVYAAEEAQRLYDGDIYNIFVYDVTGI
;
A
#
# COMPACT_ATOMS: atom_id res chain seq x y z
N MET A 1 -31.84 -30.35 -31.71
CA MET A 1 -30.89 -30.57 -30.60
C MET A 1 -29.57 -29.84 -30.87
N THR A 2 -29.59 -28.51 -30.93
CA THR A 2 -28.39 -27.70 -31.27
C THR A 2 -28.22 -26.47 -30.37
N ALA A 3 -29.28 -26.07 -29.65
CA ALA A 3 -29.24 -24.89 -28.79
C ALA A 3 -28.40 -25.08 -27.51
N THR A 4 -28.31 -26.31 -26.98
CA THR A 4 -27.57 -26.60 -25.73
C THR A 4 -26.05 -26.50 -25.91
N PHE A 5 -25.52 -27.01 -27.02
CA PHE A 5 -24.08 -26.92 -27.31
C PHE A 5 -23.61 -25.48 -27.53
N GLN A 6 -24.47 -24.63 -28.10
CA GLN A 6 -24.13 -23.24 -28.36
C GLN A 6 -24.09 -22.42 -27.06
N THR A 7 -24.97 -22.69 -26.09
CA THR A 7 -24.98 -22.01 -24.78
C THR A 7 -23.79 -22.39 -23.90
N ASP A 8 -23.31 -23.63 -23.96
CA ASP A 8 -22.20 -24.09 -23.11
C ASP A 8 -20.86 -23.43 -23.50
N LEU A 9 -20.64 -23.21 -24.80
CA LEU A 9 -19.45 -22.50 -25.32
C LEU A 9 -19.40 -21.03 -24.89
N PHE A 10 -20.54 -20.33 -24.87
CA PHE A 10 -20.61 -18.95 -24.40
C PHE A 10 -20.41 -18.83 -22.90
N THR A 11 -20.95 -19.77 -22.13
CA THR A 11 -20.79 -19.80 -20.67
C THR A 11 -19.33 -20.03 -20.27
N PHE A 12 -18.63 -20.95 -20.95
CA PHE A 12 -17.20 -21.20 -20.73
C PHE A 12 -16.32 -19.97 -21.06
N ALA A 13 -16.61 -19.27 -22.16
CA ALA A 13 -15.88 -18.06 -22.54
C ALA A 13 -16.08 -16.93 -21.52
N LEU A 14 -17.29 -16.81 -20.97
CA LEU A 14 -17.61 -15.82 -19.92
C LEU A 14 -16.85 -16.12 -18.62
N ASP A 15 -16.86 -17.39 -18.17
CA ASP A 15 -16.13 -17.85 -16.99
C ASP A 15 -14.61 -17.62 -17.13
N GLN A 16 -14.07 -17.85 -18.32
CA GLN A 16 -12.65 -17.62 -18.60
C GLN A 16 -12.30 -16.12 -18.56
N GLN A 17 -13.19 -15.26 -19.06
CA GLN A 17 -13.02 -13.81 -19.03
C GLN A 17 -13.14 -13.25 -17.60
N GLU A 18 -14.05 -13.75 -16.79
CA GLU A 18 -14.16 -13.38 -15.36
C GLU A 18 -12.91 -13.77 -14.58
N ARG A 19 -12.37 -14.97 -14.79
CA ARG A 19 -11.10 -15.40 -14.16
C ARG A 19 -9.93 -14.48 -14.53
N GLN A 20 -9.84 -14.06 -15.79
CA GLN A 20 -8.81 -13.11 -16.23
C GLN A 20 -8.98 -11.72 -15.62
N LEU A 21 -10.22 -11.23 -15.51
CA LEU A 21 -10.54 -9.96 -14.84
C LEU A 21 -10.21 -10.01 -13.35
N ALA A 22 -10.54 -11.11 -12.68
CA ALA A 22 -10.20 -11.36 -11.28
C ALA A 22 -8.68 -11.36 -11.07
N ALA A 23 -7.92 -12.03 -11.95
CA ALA A 23 -6.46 -12.03 -11.91
C ALA A 23 -5.88 -10.61 -12.08
N LYS A 24 -6.39 -9.82 -13.04
CA LYS A 24 -5.96 -8.41 -13.23
C LYS A 24 -6.29 -7.53 -12.04
N ARG A 25 -7.46 -7.72 -11.40
CA ARG A 25 -7.85 -7.01 -10.17
C ARG A 25 -6.96 -7.40 -9.00
N ALA A 26 -6.63 -8.68 -8.85
CA ALA A 26 -5.71 -9.17 -7.81
C ALA A 26 -4.29 -8.59 -7.97
N VAL A 27 -3.80 -8.48 -9.21
CA VAL A 27 -2.48 -7.86 -9.49
C VAL A 27 -2.49 -6.36 -9.16
N ARG A 28 -3.57 -5.63 -9.47
CA ARG A 28 -3.70 -4.21 -9.08
C ARG A 28 -3.79 -4.02 -7.57
N ALA A 29 -4.46 -4.91 -6.86
CA ALA A 29 -4.56 -4.88 -5.40
C ALA A 29 -3.21 -5.11 -4.70
N ARG A 30 -2.28 -5.82 -5.36
CA ARG A 30 -0.93 -6.11 -4.85
C ARG A 30 0.13 -5.05 -5.18
N ARG A 31 -0.21 -3.95 -5.87
CA ARG A 31 0.75 -2.86 -6.09
C ARG A 31 0.97 -2.11 -4.78
N SER A 32 2.23 -1.80 -4.45
CA SER A 32 2.51 -0.84 -3.38
C SER A 32 1.83 0.47 -3.75
N LYS A 33 1.04 0.98 -2.81
CA LYS A 33 0.41 2.28 -2.94
C LYS A 33 1.30 3.28 -2.24
N TRP A 34 1.25 4.53 -2.70
CA TRP A 34 1.82 5.62 -1.93
C TRP A 34 0.90 5.89 -0.75
N HIS A 35 1.51 5.99 0.41
CA HIS A 35 0.89 6.27 1.69
C HIS A 35 1.50 7.55 2.25
N TYR A 36 0.69 8.34 2.95
CA TYR A 36 1.15 9.51 3.68
C TYR A 36 1.38 9.10 5.13
N TYR A 37 2.63 9.21 5.59
CA TYR A 37 3.03 8.83 6.94
C TYR A 37 3.31 10.07 7.78
N GLN A 38 2.83 10.06 9.01
CA GLN A 38 3.28 10.94 10.07
C GLN A 38 4.35 10.19 10.88
N VAL A 39 5.58 10.69 10.86
CA VAL A 39 6.71 10.11 11.58
C VAL A 39 7.08 11.02 12.73
N VAL A 40 6.98 10.52 13.96
CA VAL A 40 7.35 11.24 15.18
C VAL A 40 8.70 10.70 15.65
N VAL A 41 9.69 11.58 15.67
CA VAL A 41 11.05 11.29 16.15
C VAL A 41 11.20 11.88 17.54
N GLN A 42 11.65 11.06 18.49
CA GLN A 42 11.88 11.47 19.87
C GLN A 42 13.37 11.41 20.19
N ASN A 43 13.89 12.44 20.84
CA ASN A 43 15.28 12.50 21.31
C ASN A 43 15.43 11.98 22.75
N PHE A 44 16.67 11.95 23.25
CA PHE A 44 16.96 11.51 24.62
C PHE A 44 16.44 12.48 25.70
N ASP A 45 16.21 13.74 25.35
CA ASP A 45 15.61 14.75 26.22
C ASP A 45 14.08 14.70 26.23
N LEU A 46 13.48 13.70 25.55
CA LEU A 46 12.04 13.47 25.38
C LEU A 46 11.32 14.54 24.54
N GLU A 47 12.06 15.40 23.84
CA GLU A 47 11.49 16.30 22.84
C GLU A 47 11.11 15.52 21.58
N GLU A 48 9.96 15.88 21.01
CA GLU A 48 9.37 15.21 19.87
C GLU A 48 9.33 16.15 18.66
N GLU A 49 9.76 15.65 17.51
CA GLU A 49 9.65 16.33 16.23
C GLU A 49 8.82 15.47 15.26
N THR A 50 7.94 16.10 14.50
CA THR A 50 7.01 15.40 13.61
C THR A 50 7.30 15.74 12.15
N PHE A 51 7.50 14.72 11.35
CA PHE A 51 7.66 14.80 9.90
C PHE A 51 6.48 14.16 9.19
N TYR A 52 6.17 14.69 8.01
CA TYR A 52 5.16 14.11 7.14
C TYR A 52 5.80 13.70 5.82
N ILE A 53 5.69 12.42 5.48
CA ILE A 53 6.46 11.80 4.40
C ILE A 53 5.54 10.92 3.55
N ASP A 54 5.59 11.14 2.24
CA ASP A 54 4.96 10.25 1.25
C ASP A 54 5.91 9.09 0.97
N ALA A 55 5.49 7.85 1.27
CA ALA A 55 6.29 6.65 1.04
C ALA A 55 5.43 5.47 0.59
N THR A 56 6.05 4.47 -0.04
CA THR A 56 5.34 3.20 -0.34
C THR A 56 5.27 2.26 0.85
N ASP A 57 6.18 2.44 1.81
CA ASP A 57 6.36 1.56 2.96
C ASP A 57 6.73 2.38 4.20
N PRO A 58 6.29 1.98 5.40
CA PRO A 58 6.56 2.71 6.63
C PRO A 58 8.05 2.73 7.01
N VAL A 59 8.81 1.71 6.57
CA VAL A 59 10.26 1.64 6.80
C VAL A 59 10.98 2.75 6.05
N TYR A 60 10.59 2.99 4.79
CA TYR A 60 11.16 4.06 3.99
C TYR A 60 10.85 5.44 4.60
N ALA A 61 9.62 5.63 5.09
CA ALA A 61 9.25 6.85 5.79
C ALA A 61 10.12 7.08 7.06
N ALA A 62 10.41 6.03 7.83
CA ALA A 62 11.28 6.14 9.00
C ALA A 62 12.73 6.50 8.64
N GLU A 63 13.30 5.88 7.59
CA GLU A 63 14.65 6.19 7.11
C GLU A 63 14.78 7.63 6.61
N GLU A 64 13.75 8.11 5.91
CA GLU A 64 13.73 9.48 5.40
C GLU A 64 13.56 10.51 6.54
N ALA A 65 12.72 10.22 7.55
CA ALA A 65 12.63 11.02 8.76
C ALA A 65 13.95 11.05 9.54
N GLN A 66 14.63 9.91 9.67
CA GLN A 66 15.95 9.83 10.31
C GLN A 66 17.01 10.64 9.56
N ARG A 67 16.92 10.72 8.23
CA ARG A 67 17.84 11.53 7.44
C ARG A 67 17.59 13.04 7.58
N LEU A 68 16.32 13.43 7.76
CA LEU A 68 15.94 14.81 7.99
C LEU A 68 16.29 15.28 9.41
N TYR A 69 16.30 14.35 10.36
CA TYR A 69 16.62 14.61 11.75
C TYR A 69 18.14 14.71 11.98
N ASP A 70 18.61 15.88 12.41
CA ASP A 70 20.04 16.17 12.62
C ASP A 70 20.45 15.98 14.09
N GLY A 71 20.09 14.84 14.69
CA GLY A 71 20.31 14.60 16.12
C GLY A 71 20.29 13.14 16.54
N ASP A 72 20.47 12.91 17.84
CA ASP A 72 20.45 11.59 18.44
C ASP A 72 19.01 11.10 18.66
N ILE A 73 18.63 10.09 17.88
CA ILE A 73 17.30 9.50 17.91
C ILE A 73 17.24 8.46 19.04
N TYR A 74 16.32 8.67 19.97
CA TYR A 74 15.95 7.68 20.99
C TYR A 74 14.87 6.73 20.49
N ASN A 75 13.82 7.28 19.86
CA ASN A 75 12.68 6.48 19.40
C ASN A 75 12.02 7.09 18.15
N ILE A 76 11.39 6.25 17.32
CA ILE A 76 10.67 6.65 16.11
C ILE A 76 9.31 5.96 16.09
N PHE A 77 8.25 6.74 15.96
CA PHE A 77 6.88 6.26 15.76
C PHE A 77 6.41 6.61 14.35
N VAL A 78 5.88 5.63 13.63
CA VAL A 78 5.35 5.82 12.28
C VAL A 78 3.85 5.55 12.29
N TYR A 79 3.07 6.53 11.88
CA TYR A 79 1.62 6.44 11.74
C TYR A 79 1.25 6.57 10.27
N ASP A 80 0.51 5.58 9.75
CA ASP A 80 -0.13 5.73 8.45
C ASP A 80 -1.35 6.63 8.63
N VAL A 81 -1.29 7.82 8.02
CA VAL A 81 -2.36 8.82 8.04
C VAL A 81 -3.02 8.95 6.67
N THR A 82 -2.81 7.96 5.78
CA THR A 82 -3.42 7.93 4.45
C THR A 82 -4.95 7.91 4.56
N GLY A 83 -5.58 9.01 4.15
CA GLY A 83 -7.04 9.13 4.09
C GLY A 83 -7.72 9.68 5.35
N ILE A 84 -6.94 10.16 6.32
CA ILE A 84 -7.40 11.13 7.33
C ILE A 84 -7.48 12.51 6.68
#